data_AF-B3S6L7-F1
#
_entry.id   AF-B3S6L7-F1
#
_cell.length_a   1.000
_cell.length_b   1.000
_cell.length_c   1.000
_cell.angle_alpha   90.00
_cell.angle_beta   90.00
_cell.angle_gamma   90.00
#
_symmetry.space_group_name_H-M   'P 1'
#
loop_
_entity.id
_entity.type
_entity.pdbx_description
1 polymer ?
#
loop_
_entity_poly.entity_id
_entity_poly.type
_entity_poly.pdbx_seq_one_letter_code
_entity_poly.pdbx_strand_id
1 'polypeptide(L)'
;MPINNFIWACLLLLSTVQCLSVNATKIQFNPSQQHGDYHDAIMLNANQFIRYNLSSNGDRYRFIYSKRGDNGFVVFSANSHYYPITASLKDATSSDYTITSINPGLIQVFTNENQFANLYLSLSTDEGNSKENLPRLPSTIATQLVAVPYKNFAPLPGGCCLSCDLDIDPNIVLTTSSWITWVSFDQANAGFQNDQQPHCGGNSPSRFRLQYDLYQLFLPLWNINGKELFKNVHYMVTPENIRKHGKFIRTFGGETQTIIAMNSVFGHGAIYGVIVRDPFFRSEAAYSPATTYFCNLTQQNNKGNQIVSCETGPYNYFATILAVVLSVVGLCMCLFSARFFKSFLFIIGCLIGAIAGFVVVAVTGWLKTHLSLQLTVTTLASILVGAVFVMIWYAFGMCLFLLAFMASPLGFLLISIVFTVTPLGLLTVWTRVNFALLFVLILVIFALLTIIFTKSMTIITPAIIGAYLFLFGISHFVHSSFGLFILSIFRHALVETKVDVLITSLPFSIDGKDNR
;
A
#
# COMPACT_ATOMS: atom_id res chain seq x y z
N MET A 1 14.66 39.32 15.57
CA MET A 1 14.03 39.48 14.23
C MET A 1 15.02 38.93 13.22
N PRO A 2 14.69 37.99 12.32
CA PRO A 2 13.42 37.87 11.57
C PRO A 2 12.76 36.48 11.64
N ILE A 3 11.49 36.43 12.07
CA ILE A 3 10.59 35.26 11.91
C ILE A 3 9.43 35.60 10.95
N ASN A 4 9.18 36.89 10.70
CA ASN A 4 8.08 37.35 9.84
C ASN A 4 8.29 37.12 8.33
N ASN A 5 9.52 36.98 7.85
CA ASN A 5 9.76 36.83 6.40
C ASN A 5 9.52 35.40 5.88
N PHE A 6 9.50 34.39 6.76
CA PHE A 6 9.23 33.00 6.35
C PHE A 6 7.72 32.72 6.24
N ILE A 7 6.91 33.42 7.05
CA ILE A 7 5.45 33.27 7.05
C ILE A 7 4.83 33.94 5.80
N TRP A 8 5.43 35.04 5.32
CA TRP A 8 5.01 35.69 4.07
C TRP A 8 5.42 34.92 2.81
N ALA A 9 6.50 34.13 2.85
CA ALA A 9 6.90 33.28 1.72
C ALA A 9 5.97 32.07 1.53
N CYS A 10 5.39 31.53 2.61
CA CYS A 10 4.42 30.42 2.53
C CYS A 10 3.02 30.85 2.07
N LEU A 11 2.62 32.11 2.27
CA LEU A 11 1.30 32.62 1.88
C LEU A 11 1.21 33.07 0.41
N LEU A 12 2.34 33.34 -0.25
CA LEU A 12 2.39 33.75 -1.65
C LEU A 12 2.41 32.59 -2.66
N LEU A 13 2.69 31.36 -2.21
CA LEU A 13 2.61 30.15 -3.05
C LEU A 13 1.17 29.60 -3.23
N LEU A 14 0.17 30.22 -2.58
CA LEU A 14 -1.22 29.75 -2.53
C LEU A 14 -2.20 30.51 -3.43
N SER A 15 -1.74 31.40 -4.32
CA SER A 15 -2.64 32.35 -5.01
C SER A 15 -2.62 32.40 -6.55
N THR A 16 -1.98 31.46 -7.26
CA THR A 16 -1.97 31.49 -8.74
C THR A 16 -2.30 30.15 -9.40
N VAL A 17 -3.59 29.77 -9.40
CA VAL A 17 -4.13 28.87 -10.42
C VAL A 17 -5.54 29.35 -10.78
N GLN A 18 -5.62 30.19 -11.81
CA GLN A 18 -6.89 30.57 -12.43
C GLN A 18 -7.33 29.51 -13.45
N CYS A 19 -8.61 29.18 -13.35
CA CYS A 19 -9.37 28.23 -14.15
C CYS A 19 -9.50 28.66 -15.62
N LEU A 20 -9.42 27.68 -16.52
CA LEU A 20 -9.98 27.74 -17.87
C LEU A 20 -10.94 26.57 -18.04
N SER A 21 -12.23 26.88 -18.22
CA SER A 21 -13.31 25.93 -18.42
C SER A 21 -13.37 25.48 -19.89
N VAL A 22 -13.51 24.17 -20.14
CA VAL A 22 -13.96 23.66 -21.44
C VAL A 22 -15.04 22.59 -21.22
N ASN A 23 -16.12 22.73 -21.99
CA ASN A 23 -17.39 22.01 -21.96
C ASN A 23 -17.26 20.48 -22.03
N ALA A 24 -17.99 19.79 -21.14
CA ALA A 24 -18.26 18.36 -21.23
C ALA A 24 -19.58 18.11 -21.96
N THR A 25 -19.52 17.43 -23.11
CA THR A 25 -20.69 16.89 -23.79
C THR A 25 -21.13 15.58 -23.12
N LYS A 26 -22.35 15.60 -22.57
CA LYS A 26 -23.11 14.43 -22.12
C LYS A 26 -23.36 13.50 -23.31
N ILE A 27 -23.03 12.22 -23.16
CA ILE A 27 -23.60 11.16 -23.99
C ILE A 27 -24.23 10.14 -23.04
N GLN A 28 -25.57 10.13 -23.04
CA GLN A 28 -26.39 9.06 -22.45
C GLN A 28 -26.45 7.93 -23.46
N PHE A 29 -26.23 6.69 -23.00
CA PHE A 29 -26.69 5.51 -23.73
C PHE A 29 -27.70 4.76 -22.87
N ASN A 30 -28.87 4.57 -23.47
CA ASN A 30 -30.02 3.86 -22.94
C ASN A 30 -29.87 2.37 -23.33
N PRO A 31 -30.10 1.40 -22.44
CA PRO A 31 -30.04 0.00 -22.81
C PRO A 31 -31.38 -0.43 -23.43
N SER A 32 -31.35 -0.88 -24.68
CA SER A 32 -32.46 -1.61 -25.29
C SER A 32 -32.41 -3.07 -24.85
N GLN A 33 -33.46 -3.50 -24.17
CA GLN A 33 -33.79 -4.91 -23.92
C GLN A 33 -34.08 -5.63 -25.24
N GLN A 34 -33.62 -6.87 -25.37
CA GLN A 34 -34.42 -7.95 -25.98
C GLN A 34 -33.97 -9.33 -25.44
N HIS A 35 -34.85 -10.30 -25.64
CA HIS A 35 -35.09 -11.49 -24.81
C HIS A 35 -34.40 -12.75 -25.37
N GLY A 36 -33.94 -13.64 -24.49
CA GLY A 36 -33.74 -15.06 -24.80
C GLY A 36 -32.55 -15.72 -24.11
N ASP A 37 -32.76 -16.34 -22.94
CA ASP A 37 -32.03 -17.42 -22.23
C ASP A 37 -30.48 -17.56 -22.26
N TYR A 38 -29.78 -16.64 -22.89
CA TYR A 38 -28.36 -16.32 -22.73
C TYR A 38 -28.33 -14.80 -22.67
N HIS A 39 -27.66 -14.21 -21.68
CA HIS A 39 -27.36 -12.79 -21.80
C HIS A 39 -26.47 -12.59 -23.03
N ASP A 40 -26.94 -11.78 -23.98
CA ASP A 40 -26.26 -11.45 -25.24
C ASP A 40 -24.75 -11.27 -25.01
N ALA A 41 -23.94 -11.92 -25.84
CA ALA A 41 -22.49 -11.79 -25.74
C ALA A 41 -22.08 -10.32 -25.88
N ILE A 42 -21.43 -9.78 -24.85
CA ILE A 42 -21.07 -8.36 -24.83
C ILE A 42 -19.73 -8.19 -25.53
N MET A 43 -19.70 -7.41 -26.60
CA MET A 43 -18.47 -7.11 -27.34
C MET A 43 -17.58 -6.13 -26.55
N LEU A 44 -16.34 -6.54 -26.30
CA LEU A 44 -15.30 -5.71 -25.71
C LEU A 44 -14.51 -5.01 -26.80
N ASN A 45 -14.37 -3.69 -26.68
CA ASN A 45 -13.45 -2.91 -27.49
C ASN A 45 -12.09 -2.79 -26.79
N ALA A 46 -11.04 -2.66 -27.60
CA ALA A 46 -9.67 -2.45 -27.11
C ALA A 46 -9.59 -1.21 -26.21
N ASN A 47 -8.99 -1.37 -25.03
CA ASN A 47 -8.74 -0.32 -24.04
C ASN A 47 -10.01 0.41 -23.55
N GLN A 48 -11.19 -0.14 -23.80
CA GLN A 48 -12.46 0.42 -23.32
C GLN A 48 -12.86 -0.24 -22.00
N PHE A 49 -13.20 0.60 -21.02
CA PHE A 49 -13.67 0.14 -19.72
C PHE A 49 -15.17 -0.01 -19.73
N ILE A 50 -15.65 -1.19 -19.35
CA ILE A 50 -17.09 -1.47 -19.21
C ILE A 50 -17.38 -1.70 -17.73
N ARG A 51 -18.42 -1.05 -17.23
CA ARG A 51 -18.97 -1.35 -15.91
C ARG A 51 -20.17 -2.26 -16.08
N TYR A 52 -20.16 -3.38 -15.37
CA TYR A 52 -21.23 -4.36 -15.42
C TYR A 52 -21.60 -4.79 -14.00
N ASN A 53 -22.87 -5.09 -13.75
CA ASN A 53 -23.32 -5.55 -12.45
C ASN A 53 -23.54 -7.06 -12.53
N LEU A 54 -22.69 -7.84 -11.87
CA LEU A 54 -22.84 -9.29 -11.79
C LEU A 54 -23.94 -9.65 -10.80
N SER A 55 -24.85 -10.52 -11.21
CA SER A 55 -25.92 -11.08 -10.39
C SER A 55 -25.39 -12.19 -9.45
N SER A 56 -25.97 -12.31 -8.25
CA SER A 56 -25.67 -13.39 -7.31
C SER A 56 -26.39 -14.71 -7.63
N ASN A 57 -27.25 -14.76 -8.65
CA ASN A 57 -28.07 -15.93 -8.98
C ASN A 57 -27.30 -17.08 -9.66
N GLY A 58 -25.96 -17.02 -9.68
CA GLY A 58 -25.13 -17.99 -10.40
C GLY A 58 -25.07 -17.74 -11.91
N ASP A 59 -25.58 -16.60 -12.39
CA ASP A 59 -25.55 -16.22 -13.80
C ASP A 59 -24.10 -16.07 -14.28
N ARG A 60 -23.81 -16.68 -15.43
CA ARG A 60 -22.52 -16.52 -16.13
C ARG A 60 -22.68 -15.55 -17.28
N TYR A 61 -21.78 -14.58 -17.36
CA TYR A 61 -21.79 -13.57 -18.42
C TYR A 61 -20.63 -13.80 -19.38
N ARG A 62 -20.92 -13.81 -20.68
CA ARG A 62 -19.94 -13.98 -21.75
C ARG A 62 -19.58 -12.65 -22.38
N PHE A 63 -18.29 -12.36 -22.42
CA PHE A 63 -17.70 -11.22 -23.09
C PHE A 63 -16.82 -11.70 -24.23
N ILE A 64 -16.87 -11.00 -25.37
CA ILE A 64 -16.12 -11.39 -26.57
C ILE A 64 -15.24 -10.23 -27.01
N TYR A 65 -13.96 -10.49 -27.25
CA TYR A 65 -13.05 -9.56 -27.89
C TYR A 65 -12.64 -10.10 -29.27
N SER A 66 -12.74 -9.26 -30.29
CA SER A 66 -12.34 -9.60 -31.66
C SER A 66 -10.96 -9.01 -31.96
N LYS A 67 -10.04 -9.86 -32.45
CA LYS A 67 -8.70 -9.44 -32.85
C LYS A 67 -8.77 -8.39 -33.97
N ARG A 68 -8.15 -7.23 -33.76
CA ARG A 68 -7.95 -6.19 -34.77
C ARG A 68 -6.46 -5.99 -35.05
N GLY A 69 -6.05 -6.13 -36.31
CA GLY A 69 -4.65 -5.93 -36.74
C GLY A 69 -3.67 -6.98 -36.17
N ASP A 70 -2.41 -6.58 -36.02
CA ASP A 70 -1.28 -7.46 -35.66
C ASP A 70 -1.15 -7.72 -34.14
N ASN A 71 -2.27 -7.85 -33.45
CA ASN A 71 -2.28 -8.17 -32.02
C ASN A 71 -1.91 -9.65 -31.81
N GLY A 72 -0.91 -9.90 -30.97
CA GLY A 72 -0.45 -11.25 -30.62
C GLY A 72 -1.26 -11.87 -29.48
N PHE A 73 -1.65 -11.07 -28.51
CA PHE A 73 -2.45 -11.52 -27.37
C PHE A 73 -3.26 -10.37 -26.77
N VAL A 74 -4.23 -10.71 -25.92
CA VAL A 74 -5.03 -9.76 -25.14
C VAL A 74 -4.98 -10.12 -23.67
N VAL A 75 -4.79 -9.12 -22.81
CA VAL A 75 -4.91 -9.24 -21.35
C VAL A 75 -6.28 -8.73 -20.96
N PHE A 76 -7.10 -9.60 -20.38
CA PHE A 76 -8.34 -9.23 -19.71
C PHE A 76 -8.05 -8.89 -18.26
N SER A 77 -8.62 -7.81 -17.75
CA SER A 77 -8.61 -7.48 -16.33
C SER A 77 -10.03 -7.17 -15.91
N ALA A 78 -10.54 -7.94 -14.95
CA ALA A 78 -11.81 -7.68 -14.30
C ALA A 78 -11.52 -7.26 -12.85
N ASN A 79 -12.14 -6.18 -12.41
CA ASN A 79 -11.91 -5.59 -11.10
C ASN A 79 -13.24 -5.46 -10.36
N SER A 80 -13.33 -6.04 -9.18
CA SER A 80 -14.41 -5.81 -8.24
C SER A 80 -13.90 -4.95 -7.07
N HIS A 81 -14.82 -4.44 -6.24
CA HIS A 81 -14.42 -3.61 -5.10
C HIS A 81 -13.90 -4.42 -3.91
N TYR A 82 -14.60 -5.52 -3.56
CA TYR A 82 -14.25 -6.34 -2.39
C TYR A 82 -14.68 -7.81 -2.48
N TYR A 83 -15.64 -8.15 -3.35
CA TYR A 83 -16.06 -9.55 -3.53
C TYR A 83 -15.22 -10.27 -4.57
N PRO A 84 -14.73 -11.49 -4.29
CA PRO A 84 -14.06 -12.28 -5.29
C PRO A 84 -15.00 -12.63 -6.45
N ILE A 85 -14.50 -12.49 -7.66
CA ILE A 85 -15.16 -12.87 -8.90
C ILE A 85 -14.34 -13.98 -9.57
N THR A 86 -15.04 -14.91 -10.20
CA THR A 86 -14.42 -16.00 -10.94
C THR A 86 -14.41 -15.64 -12.42
N ALA A 87 -13.23 -15.65 -13.02
CA ALA A 87 -13.02 -15.40 -14.43
C ALA A 87 -12.49 -16.66 -15.12
N SER A 88 -13.00 -16.98 -16.31
CA SER A 88 -12.53 -18.12 -17.10
C SER A 88 -12.47 -17.82 -18.60
N LEU A 89 -11.52 -18.43 -19.31
CA LEU A 89 -11.43 -18.36 -20.78
C LEU A 89 -12.31 -19.41 -21.48
N LYS A 90 -12.70 -20.46 -20.75
CA LYS A 90 -13.54 -21.56 -21.26
C LYS A 90 -14.87 -21.59 -20.51
N ASP A 91 -15.87 -22.19 -21.14
CA ASP A 91 -17.20 -22.33 -20.54
C ASP A 91 -17.20 -23.33 -19.37
N ALA A 92 -16.40 -24.40 -19.48
CA ALA A 92 -16.15 -25.31 -18.37
C ALA A 92 -15.04 -24.76 -17.45
N THR A 93 -15.31 -24.77 -16.14
CA THR A 93 -14.33 -24.43 -15.10
C THR A 93 -13.30 -25.55 -15.00
N SER A 94 -12.27 -25.54 -15.84
CA SER A 94 -11.05 -26.29 -15.55
C SER A 94 -10.07 -25.39 -14.81
N SER A 95 -9.24 -25.99 -13.95
CA SER A 95 -8.21 -25.30 -13.16
C SER A 95 -7.40 -24.35 -14.04
N ASP A 96 -6.87 -24.87 -15.15
CA ASP A 96 -5.83 -24.25 -15.97
C ASP A 96 -6.23 -22.92 -16.63
N TYR A 97 -7.52 -22.61 -16.69
CA TYR A 97 -8.07 -21.42 -17.35
C TYR A 97 -8.98 -20.57 -16.45
N THR A 98 -9.12 -20.93 -15.17
CA THR A 98 -10.07 -20.30 -14.26
C THR A 98 -9.36 -19.75 -13.04
N ILE A 99 -9.68 -18.51 -12.66
CA ILE A 99 -9.14 -17.89 -11.46
C ILE A 99 -10.23 -17.17 -10.68
N THR A 100 -10.18 -17.27 -9.36
CA THR A 100 -11.07 -16.56 -8.44
C THR A 100 -10.28 -15.52 -7.65
N SER A 101 -10.59 -14.23 -7.85
CA SER A 101 -9.89 -13.12 -7.19
C SER A 101 -10.76 -11.85 -7.19
N ILE A 102 -10.34 -10.81 -6.46
CA ILE A 102 -10.95 -9.46 -6.52
C ILE A 102 -10.57 -8.75 -7.84
N ASN A 103 -9.37 -9.05 -8.35
CA ASN A 103 -8.80 -8.42 -9.54
C ASN A 103 -8.30 -9.49 -10.54
N PRO A 104 -9.11 -10.47 -10.99
CA PRO A 104 -8.63 -11.52 -11.87
C PRO A 104 -8.23 -10.96 -13.24
N GLY A 105 -7.03 -11.34 -13.65
CA GLY A 105 -6.47 -11.12 -14.96
C GLY A 105 -6.28 -12.44 -15.69
N LEU A 106 -6.60 -12.46 -16.99
CA LEU A 106 -6.46 -13.62 -17.86
C LEU A 106 -5.83 -13.21 -19.18
N ILE A 107 -5.09 -14.12 -19.80
CA ILE A 107 -4.47 -13.90 -21.11
C ILE A 107 -5.03 -14.86 -22.14
N GLN A 108 -5.47 -14.31 -23.26
CA GLN A 108 -5.73 -15.08 -24.46
C GLN A 108 -4.67 -14.76 -25.52
N VAL A 109 -3.90 -15.77 -25.91
CA VAL A 109 -2.99 -15.70 -27.07
C VAL A 109 -3.81 -15.98 -28.34
N PHE A 110 -3.58 -15.18 -29.38
CA PHE A 110 -4.21 -15.38 -30.68
C PHE A 110 -3.32 -16.24 -31.56
N THR A 111 -3.87 -17.35 -32.03
CA THR A 111 -3.28 -18.18 -33.10
C THR A 111 -3.88 -17.79 -34.44
N ASN A 112 -3.35 -18.33 -35.54
CA ASN A 112 -3.91 -18.11 -36.88
C ASN A 112 -5.38 -18.56 -37.01
N GLU A 113 -5.81 -19.50 -36.18
CA GLU A 113 -7.18 -20.05 -36.16
C GLU A 113 -8.13 -19.30 -35.21
N ASN A 114 -7.61 -18.72 -34.13
CA ASN A 114 -8.41 -18.07 -33.09
C ASN A 114 -8.38 -16.54 -33.23
N GLN A 115 -9.39 -15.99 -33.92
CA GLN A 115 -9.57 -14.53 -34.06
C GLN A 115 -10.46 -13.91 -32.97
N PHE A 116 -11.11 -14.73 -32.15
CA PHE A 116 -11.99 -14.30 -31.07
C PHE A 116 -11.47 -14.81 -29.73
N ALA A 117 -11.52 -13.95 -28.71
CA ALA A 117 -11.24 -14.29 -27.34
C ALA A 117 -12.53 -14.20 -26.52
N ASN A 118 -12.85 -15.27 -25.79
CA ASN A 118 -14.01 -15.33 -24.91
C ASN A 118 -13.55 -15.15 -23.45
N LEU A 119 -14.33 -14.40 -22.68
CA LEU A 119 -14.16 -14.25 -21.25
C LEU A 119 -15.50 -14.52 -20.58
N TYR A 120 -15.52 -15.47 -19.66
CA TYR A 120 -16.68 -15.81 -18.83
C TYR A 120 -16.45 -15.26 -17.43
N LEU A 121 -17.41 -14.48 -16.93
CA LEU A 121 -17.39 -14.00 -15.55
C LEU A 121 -18.59 -14.54 -14.79
N SER A 122 -18.33 -14.97 -13.55
CA SER A 122 -19.35 -15.31 -12.57
C SER A 122 -18.95 -14.81 -11.20
N LEU A 123 -19.93 -14.66 -10.32
CA LEU A 123 -19.64 -14.42 -8.92
C LEU A 123 -19.13 -15.73 -8.28
N SER A 124 -18.11 -15.64 -7.42
CA SER A 124 -17.67 -16.83 -6.67
C SER A 124 -18.75 -17.21 -5.66
N THR A 125 -19.23 -18.45 -5.77
CA THR A 125 -20.20 -19.06 -4.86
C THR A 125 -19.53 -20.06 -3.93
N ASP A 126 -18.22 -19.97 -3.69
CA ASP A 126 -17.50 -20.96 -2.89
C ASP A 126 -18.02 -21.02 -1.45
N GLU A 127 -18.96 -21.95 -1.22
CA GLU A 127 -19.46 -22.42 0.07
C GLU A 127 -18.47 -23.40 0.76
N GLY A 128 -17.28 -23.61 0.18
CA GLY A 128 -16.27 -24.55 0.68
C GLY A 128 -15.24 -23.89 1.60
N ASN A 129 -15.40 -24.06 2.91
CA ASN A 129 -14.40 -23.86 4.00
C ASN A 129 -14.42 -22.57 4.85
N SER A 130 -15.53 -21.83 4.94
CA SER A 130 -15.74 -20.95 6.10
C SER A 130 -17.19 -21.00 6.57
N LYS A 131 -17.52 -22.04 7.34
CA LYS A 131 -18.62 -21.95 8.30
C LYS A 131 -18.27 -20.83 9.28
N GLU A 132 -19.25 -19.96 9.53
CA GLU A 132 -19.22 -18.79 10.41
C GLU A 132 -18.61 -17.51 9.79
N ASN A 133 -19.51 -16.68 9.22
CA ASN A 133 -19.35 -15.24 8.92
C ASN A 133 -18.93 -14.79 7.51
N LEU A 134 -19.37 -15.45 6.43
CA LEU A 134 -19.45 -14.74 5.15
C LEU A 134 -20.67 -13.78 5.17
N PRO A 135 -20.50 -12.46 4.94
CA PRO A 135 -21.63 -11.53 4.83
C PRO A 135 -22.53 -11.96 3.67
N ARG A 136 -23.87 -11.92 3.87
CA ARG A 136 -24.87 -12.21 2.83
C ARG A 136 -24.46 -11.53 1.52
N LEU A 137 -24.23 -12.33 0.47
CA LEU A 137 -23.87 -11.80 -0.85
C LEU A 137 -24.97 -10.82 -1.30
N PRO A 138 -24.63 -9.60 -1.72
CA PRO A 138 -25.59 -8.66 -2.27
C PRO A 138 -26.11 -9.19 -3.61
N SER A 139 -27.34 -8.79 -3.95
CA SER A 139 -28.02 -9.23 -5.17
C SER A 139 -27.28 -8.88 -6.46
N THR A 140 -26.49 -7.80 -6.46
CA THR A 140 -25.64 -7.41 -7.58
C THR A 140 -24.33 -6.79 -7.11
N ILE A 141 -23.25 -7.03 -7.87
CA ILE A 141 -21.91 -6.52 -7.59
C ILE A 141 -21.39 -5.77 -8.82
N ALA A 142 -21.03 -4.51 -8.64
CA ALA A 142 -20.41 -3.71 -9.68
C ALA A 142 -18.98 -4.21 -9.97
N THR A 143 -18.72 -4.55 -11.23
CA THR A 143 -17.42 -4.93 -11.75
C THR A 143 -17.02 -4.03 -12.90
N GLN A 144 -15.71 -3.82 -13.06
CA GLN A 144 -15.12 -3.08 -14.16
C GLN A 144 -14.24 -4.01 -14.97
N LEU A 145 -14.51 -4.13 -16.26
CA LEU A 145 -13.78 -4.95 -17.20
C LEU A 145 -13.01 -4.10 -18.19
N VAL A 146 -11.84 -4.58 -18.60
CA VAL A 146 -11.06 -4.02 -19.69
C VAL A 146 -10.30 -5.12 -20.44
N ALA A 147 -10.20 -4.97 -21.76
CA ALA A 147 -9.39 -5.82 -22.63
C ALA A 147 -8.27 -4.97 -23.23
N VAL A 148 -7.02 -5.30 -22.91
CA VAL A 148 -5.83 -4.60 -23.40
C VAL A 148 -5.07 -5.49 -24.39
N PRO A 149 -5.14 -5.18 -25.69
CA PRO A 149 -4.39 -5.93 -26.69
C PRO A 149 -2.93 -5.49 -26.76
N TYR A 150 -2.06 -6.45 -27.03
CA TYR A 150 -0.64 -6.21 -27.25
C TYR A 150 -0.21 -6.76 -28.61
N LYS A 151 0.77 -6.09 -29.23
CA LYS A 151 1.32 -6.45 -30.53
C LYS A 151 2.16 -7.72 -30.45
N ASN A 152 2.39 -8.35 -31.60
CA ASN A 152 3.43 -9.37 -31.74
C ASN A 152 4.79 -8.85 -31.22
N PHE A 153 5.62 -9.74 -30.66
CA PHE A 153 6.88 -9.43 -29.97
C PHE A 153 6.76 -8.64 -28.66
N ALA A 154 5.56 -8.25 -28.21
CA ALA A 154 5.40 -7.77 -26.85
C ALA A 154 5.70 -8.90 -25.85
N PRO A 155 6.42 -8.62 -24.74
CA PRO A 155 6.65 -9.61 -23.70
C PRO A 155 5.31 -10.09 -23.14
N LEU A 156 5.17 -11.38 -22.91
CA LEU A 156 3.95 -11.98 -22.39
C LEU A 156 3.98 -11.90 -20.85
N PRO A 157 3.13 -11.07 -20.20
CA PRO A 157 3.10 -10.98 -18.75
C PRO A 157 2.57 -12.29 -18.17
N GLY A 158 3.10 -12.69 -17.02
CA GLY A 158 2.83 -14.00 -16.46
C GLY A 158 3.73 -15.07 -17.04
N GLY A 159 4.43 -15.75 -16.14
CA GLY A 159 5.27 -16.88 -16.47
C GLY A 159 4.46 -18.15 -16.54
N CYS A 160 5.15 -19.22 -16.86
CA CYS A 160 4.59 -20.54 -16.66
C CYS A 160 4.67 -20.91 -15.19
N CYS A 161 3.53 -20.93 -14.52
CA CYS A 161 3.47 -21.30 -13.12
C CYS A 161 3.07 -22.76 -12.97
N LEU A 162 4.01 -23.61 -12.56
CA LEU A 162 3.76 -25.04 -12.31
C LEU A 162 2.98 -25.30 -11.01
N SER A 163 2.73 -24.26 -10.21
CA SER A 163 2.08 -24.34 -8.89
C SER A 163 0.87 -23.43 -8.76
N CYS A 164 0.47 -22.75 -9.84
CA CYS A 164 -0.69 -21.85 -9.85
C CYS A 164 -1.85 -22.51 -10.58
N ASP A 165 -3.05 -21.96 -10.39
CA ASP A 165 -4.24 -22.43 -11.08
C ASP A 165 -4.18 -22.11 -12.59
N LEU A 166 -3.49 -21.04 -12.99
CA LEU A 166 -3.35 -20.64 -14.40
C LEU A 166 -2.01 -21.08 -14.99
N ASP A 167 -2.05 -21.62 -16.23
CA ASP A 167 -0.86 -21.93 -17.02
C ASP A 167 0.02 -20.69 -17.26
N ILE A 168 -0.63 -19.54 -17.52
CA ILE A 168 0.00 -18.21 -17.64
C ILE A 168 -0.74 -17.27 -16.69
N ASP A 169 -0.06 -16.85 -15.63
CA ASP A 169 -0.65 -15.99 -14.60
C ASP A 169 -0.19 -14.52 -14.74
N PRO A 170 -0.99 -13.62 -15.34
CA PRO A 170 -0.66 -12.20 -15.46
C PRO A 170 -0.92 -11.40 -14.17
N ASN A 171 -1.27 -12.05 -13.06
CA ASN A 171 -1.72 -11.38 -11.86
C ASN A 171 -0.58 -11.02 -10.93
N ILE A 172 -0.76 -9.90 -10.23
CA ILE A 172 0.10 -9.50 -9.12
C ILE A 172 -0.56 -10.05 -7.85
N VAL A 173 0.15 -10.95 -7.16
CA VAL A 173 -0.30 -11.54 -5.91
C VAL A 173 0.11 -10.60 -4.76
N LEU A 174 -0.89 -10.19 -3.97
CA LEU A 174 -0.70 -9.34 -2.81
C LEU A 174 -0.95 -10.15 -1.54
N THR A 175 0.09 -10.38 -0.75
CA THR A 175 -0.05 -10.97 0.58
C THR A 175 0.09 -9.85 1.62
N THR A 176 -1.04 -9.39 2.15
CA THR A 176 -1.07 -8.30 3.11
C THR A 176 -1.06 -8.81 4.54
N SER A 177 -0.20 -8.21 5.35
CA SER A 177 -0.27 -8.21 6.81
C SER A 177 -0.66 -6.80 7.29
N SER A 178 -0.97 -6.66 8.57
CA SER A 178 -1.29 -5.41 9.25
C SER A 178 -0.32 -4.25 8.94
N TRP A 179 0.96 -4.53 8.67
CA TRP A 179 1.98 -3.47 8.51
C TRP A 179 2.81 -3.59 7.24
N ILE A 180 2.79 -4.74 6.57
CA ILE A 180 3.64 -5.08 5.42
C ILE A 180 2.76 -5.70 4.34
N THR A 181 3.02 -5.36 3.09
CA THR A 181 2.45 -6.02 1.92
C THR A 181 3.57 -6.65 1.13
N TRP A 182 3.47 -7.95 0.90
CA TRP A 182 4.33 -8.65 -0.03
C TRP A 182 3.68 -8.59 -1.40
N VAL A 183 4.37 -7.96 -2.33
CA VAL A 183 3.99 -7.91 -3.74
C VAL A 183 4.82 -8.96 -4.44
N SER A 184 4.17 -9.94 -5.05
CA SER A 184 4.81 -10.98 -5.84
C SER A 184 4.13 -11.10 -7.20
N PHE A 185 4.90 -11.35 -8.24
CA PHE A 185 4.39 -11.59 -9.59
C PHE A 185 5.28 -12.59 -10.30
N ASP A 186 4.71 -13.39 -11.20
CA ASP A 186 5.49 -14.36 -11.96
C ASP A 186 6.26 -13.71 -13.10
N GLN A 187 7.43 -14.25 -13.42
CA GLN A 187 8.32 -13.72 -14.46
C GLN A 187 7.72 -13.92 -15.85
N ALA A 188 7.69 -12.87 -16.65
CA ALA A 188 7.18 -12.88 -18.01
C ALA A 188 8.01 -13.75 -18.97
N ASN A 189 7.38 -14.11 -20.08
CA ASN A 189 8.07 -14.72 -21.21
C ASN A 189 8.44 -13.68 -22.27
N ALA A 190 9.56 -13.91 -22.97
CA ALA A 190 9.94 -13.06 -24.09
C ALA A 190 8.88 -13.11 -25.19
N GLY A 191 8.73 -12.00 -25.92
CA GLY A 191 7.78 -11.90 -27.01
C GLY A 191 8.06 -12.96 -28.09
N PHE A 192 6.99 -13.51 -28.63
CA PHE A 192 7.03 -14.53 -29.68
C PHE A 192 6.39 -14.01 -30.97
N GLN A 193 6.69 -14.70 -32.06
CA GLN A 193 6.05 -14.53 -33.35
C GLN A 193 5.16 -15.76 -33.59
N ASN A 194 3.93 -15.53 -34.05
CA ASN A 194 2.90 -16.49 -34.49
C ASN A 194 3.12 -17.99 -34.21
N ASP A 195 2.17 -18.60 -33.50
CA ASP A 195 2.03 -20.05 -33.22
C ASP A 195 3.16 -20.73 -32.42
N GLN A 196 4.22 -20.03 -32.04
CA GLN A 196 5.24 -20.52 -31.10
C GLN A 196 5.03 -19.94 -29.70
N GLN A 197 4.07 -20.48 -28.95
CA GLN A 197 3.91 -20.14 -27.53
C GLN A 197 5.20 -20.53 -26.78
N PRO A 198 5.81 -19.63 -25.98
CA PRO A 198 7.04 -19.93 -25.26
C PRO A 198 6.81 -21.09 -24.29
N HIS A 199 7.58 -22.18 -24.45
CA HIS A 199 7.44 -23.39 -23.64
C HIS A 199 7.67 -23.13 -22.14
N CYS A 200 6.74 -23.63 -21.33
CA CYS A 200 6.82 -23.73 -19.89
C CYS A 200 7.86 -24.76 -19.45
N GLY A 201 9.13 -24.36 -19.33
CA GLY A 201 10.18 -25.25 -18.81
C GLY A 201 11.58 -25.07 -19.42
N GLY A 202 11.75 -24.16 -20.38
CA GLY A 202 13.08 -23.83 -20.88
C GLY A 202 13.76 -22.77 -20.02
N ASN A 203 15.00 -23.03 -19.56
CA ASN A 203 15.95 -22.00 -19.14
C ASN A 203 16.39 -21.15 -20.35
N SER A 204 15.43 -20.64 -21.12
CA SER A 204 15.72 -19.88 -22.33
C SER A 204 16.36 -18.55 -21.92
N PRO A 205 17.57 -18.23 -22.43
CA PRO A 205 18.31 -17.02 -22.05
C PRO A 205 17.55 -15.72 -22.37
N SER A 206 16.52 -15.80 -23.21
CA SER A 206 15.65 -14.69 -23.58
C SER A 206 14.78 -14.17 -22.43
N ARG A 207 14.48 -14.96 -21.38
CA ARG A 207 13.69 -14.48 -20.22
C ARG A 207 14.49 -13.57 -19.31
N PHE A 208 15.78 -13.87 -19.12
CA PHE A 208 16.65 -13.12 -18.21
C PHE A 208 16.95 -11.69 -18.68
N ARG A 209 16.76 -11.40 -19.98
CA ARG A 209 16.94 -10.06 -20.55
C ARG A 209 15.82 -9.08 -20.20
N LEU A 210 14.67 -9.59 -19.75
CA LEU A 210 13.50 -8.77 -19.47
C LEU A 210 13.72 -7.92 -18.21
N GLN A 211 13.19 -6.70 -18.25
CA GLN A 211 13.23 -5.77 -17.13
C GLN A 211 11.80 -5.49 -16.65
N TYR A 212 11.61 -5.49 -15.33
CA TYR A 212 10.29 -5.28 -14.73
C TYR A 212 10.32 -3.99 -13.92
N ASP A 213 9.49 -3.03 -14.27
CA ASP A 213 9.32 -1.81 -13.50
C ASP A 213 8.05 -1.90 -12.65
N LEU A 214 8.22 -1.75 -11.35
CA LEU A 214 7.11 -1.74 -10.41
C LEU A 214 6.69 -0.30 -10.10
N TYR A 215 5.39 -0.08 -10.23
CA TYR A 215 4.73 1.19 -9.95
C TYR A 215 3.66 1.00 -8.88
N GLN A 216 3.44 2.07 -8.12
CA GLN A 216 2.41 2.12 -7.09
C GLN A 216 1.61 3.40 -7.24
N LEU A 217 0.28 3.29 -7.17
CA LEU A 217 -0.64 4.43 -7.10
C LEU A 217 -1.42 4.34 -5.79
N PHE A 218 -1.34 5.40 -4.98
CA PHE A 218 -2.11 5.51 -3.74
C PHE A 218 -3.49 6.10 -4.01
N LEU A 219 -4.53 5.50 -3.43
CA LEU A 219 -5.89 6.04 -3.42
C LEU A 219 -6.02 7.07 -2.30
N PRO A 220 -6.99 7.99 -2.33
CA PRO A 220 -7.20 8.93 -1.23
C PRO A 220 -7.38 8.25 0.14
N LEU A 221 -6.90 8.88 1.22
CA LEU A 221 -7.06 8.37 2.58
C LEU A 221 -8.54 8.16 2.92
N TRP A 222 -8.87 7.03 3.55
CA TRP A 222 -10.21 6.67 4.04
C TRP A 222 -11.33 6.66 3.00
N ASN A 223 -11.00 6.76 1.71
CA ASN A 223 -11.95 6.68 0.62
C ASN A 223 -12.09 5.26 0.12
N ILE A 224 -12.93 4.47 0.79
CA ILE A 224 -13.25 3.08 0.45
C ILE A 224 -14.42 3.02 -0.56
N ASN A 225 -14.49 3.99 -1.49
CA ASN A 225 -15.56 4.03 -2.48
C ASN A 225 -15.14 3.28 -3.74
N GLY A 226 -15.90 2.25 -4.12
CA GLY A 226 -15.66 1.48 -5.34
C GLY A 226 -15.61 2.34 -6.60
N LYS A 227 -16.35 3.46 -6.66
CA LYS A 227 -16.30 4.37 -7.81
C LYS A 227 -14.92 5.03 -7.99
N GLU A 228 -14.29 5.42 -6.88
CA GLU A 228 -12.97 6.05 -6.90
C GLU A 228 -11.88 5.00 -7.18
N LEU A 229 -12.04 3.78 -6.65
CA LEU A 229 -11.19 2.65 -7.02
C LEU A 229 -11.21 2.43 -8.53
N PHE A 230 -12.39 2.24 -9.13
CA PHE A 230 -12.52 1.97 -10.58
C PHE A 230 -11.99 3.11 -11.46
N LYS A 231 -12.07 4.35 -10.98
CA LYS A 231 -11.48 5.50 -11.66
C LYS A 231 -9.96 5.45 -11.61
N ASN A 232 -9.36 5.08 -10.49
CA ASN A 232 -7.90 5.02 -10.34
C ASN A 232 -7.29 3.75 -10.95
N VAL A 233 -8.01 2.63 -10.96
CA VAL A 233 -7.62 1.41 -11.68
C VAL A 233 -7.41 1.72 -13.16
N HIS A 234 -8.26 2.56 -13.76
CA HIS A 234 -8.10 3.00 -15.16
C HIS A 234 -6.68 3.52 -15.48
N TYR A 235 -6.05 4.20 -14.52
CA TYR A 235 -4.72 4.75 -14.68
C TYR A 235 -3.59 3.72 -14.54
N MET A 236 -3.89 2.50 -14.09
CA MET A 236 -2.91 1.47 -13.76
C MET A 236 -3.00 0.19 -14.62
N VAL A 237 -3.76 0.21 -15.73
CA VAL A 237 -3.92 -0.97 -16.62
C VAL A 237 -2.92 -0.99 -17.78
N THR A 238 -2.71 0.15 -18.46
CA THR A 238 -1.84 0.22 -19.65
C THR A 238 -0.46 0.78 -19.32
N PRO A 239 0.63 0.34 -19.97
CA PRO A 239 1.98 0.85 -19.71
C PRO A 239 2.11 2.38 -19.73
N GLU A 240 1.48 3.04 -20.70
CA GLU A 240 1.51 4.50 -20.85
C GLU A 240 0.85 5.22 -19.65
N ASN A 241 -0.36 4.79 -19.27
CA ASN A 241 -1.06 5.36 -18.13
C ASN A 241 -0.34 5.10 -16.80
N ILE A 242 0.23 3.91 -16.62
CA ILE A 242 0.98 3.54 -15.42
C ILE A 242 2.18 4.48 -15.23
N ARG A 243 2.94 4.76 -16.30
CA ARG A 243 4.07 5.70 -16.22
C ARG A 243 3.65 7.13 -15.90
N LYS A 244 2.49 7.54 -16.40
CA LYS A 244 1.99 8.91 -16.24
C LYS A 244 1.44 9.20 -14.85
N HIS A 245 0.78 8.22 -14.22
CA HIS A 245 0.07 8.43 -12.95
C HIS A 245 0.67 7.65 -11.78
N GLY A 246 1.33 6.52 -12.04
CA GLY A 246 1.96 5.69 -11.03
C GLY A 246 3.29 6.27 -10.55
N LYS A 247 3.58 6.09 -9.27
CA LYS A 247 4.90 6.39 -8.70
C LYS A 247 5.83 5.22 -8.99
N PHE A 248 6.93 5.48 -9.70
CA PHE A 248 7.99 4.48 -9.92
C PHE A 248 8.63 4.08 -8.59
N ILE A 249 8.78 2.77 -8.38
CA ILE A 249 9.36 2.21 -7.16
C ILE A 249 10.75 1.64 -7.43
N ARG A 250 10.84 0.64 -8.30
CA ARG A 250 12.09 -0.09 -8.57
C ARG A 250 12.00 -0.87 -9.88
N THR A 251 13.16 -1.06 -10.51
CA THR A 251 13.33 -2.01 -11.62
C THR A 251 13.95 -3.32 -11.13
N PHE A 252 13.39 -4.45 -11.56
CA PHE A 252 13.90 -5.80 -11.36
C PHE A 252 14.48 -6.34 -12.67
N GLY A 253 15.55 -7.11 -12.59
CA GLY A 253 16.06 -7.88 -13.73
C GLY A 253 15.43 -9.27 -13.76
N GLY A 254 15.55 -9.97 -14.90
CA GLY A 254 15.02 -11.32 -15.03
C GLY A 254 15.64 -12.37 -14.09
N GLU A 255 16.81 -12.10 -13.50
CA GLU A 255 17.45 -12.99 -12.52
C GLU A 255 17.05 -12.71 -11.07
N THR A 256 16.43 -11.56 -10.80
CA THR A 256 16.08 -11.16 -9.43
C THR A 256 14.73 -11.75 -9.00
N GLN A 257 14.61 -12.09 -7.72
CA GLN A 257 13.33 -12.49 -7.15
C GLN A 257 12.31 -11.35 -7.30
N THR A 258 11.13 -11.69 -7.81
CA THR A 258 10.00 -10.78 -8.08
C THR A 258 9.11 -10.59 -6.85
N ILE A 259 9.67 -10.82 -5.65
CA ILE A 259 8.97 -10.64 -4.37
C ILE A 259 9.55 -9.41 -3.68
N ILE A 260 8.68 -8.49 -3.28
CA ILE A 260 9.09 -7.29 -2.57
C ILE A 260 8.19 -6.98 -1.37
N ALA A 261 8.81 -6.60 -0.26
CA ALA A 261 8.12 -6.12 0.93
C ALA A 261 7.93 -4.60 0.85
N MET A 262 6.68 -4.17 0.98
CA MET A 262 6.30 -2.76 1.02
C MET A 262 5.55 -2.42 2.29
N ASN A 263 5.63 -1.16 2.68
CA ASN A 263 4.86 -0.64 3.79
C ASN A 263 3.36 -0.57 3.46
N SER A 264 2.55 -1.17 4.33
CA SER A 264 1.09 -1.03 4.28
C SER A 264 0.64 0.22 5.04
N VAL A 265 -0.31 0.99 4.53
CA VAL A 265 -0.88 2.13 5.28
C VAL A 265 -2.35 1.86 5.53
N PHE A 266 -2.73 1.61 6.77
CA PHE A 266 -4.12 1.30 7.11
C PHE A 266 -5.10 2.38 6.63
N GLY A 267 -6.23 1.94 6.07
CA GLY A 267 -7.29 2.83 5.60
C GLY A 267 -6.92 3.61 4.34
N HIS A 268 -5.79 3.29 3.71
CA HIS A 268 -5.33 3.95 2.50
C HIS A 268 -5.18 2.91 1.40
N GLY A 269 -5.97 3.03 0.33
CA GLY A 269 -5.87 2.05 -0.75
C GLY A 269 -4.58 2.22 -1.56
N ALA A 270 -4.07 1.12 -2.11
CA ALA A 270 -2.97 1.14 -3.07
C ALA A 270 -3.29 0.22 -4.25
N ILE A 271 -2.88 0.66 -5.43
CA ILE A 271 -2.94 -0.09 -6.69
C ILE A 271 -1.49 -0.33 -7.13
N TYR A 272 -1.15 -1.59 -7.38
CA TYR A 272 0.16 -1.98 -7.88
C TYR A 272 0.06 -2.32 -9.35
N GLY A 273 1.04 -1.85 -10.12
CA GLY A 273 1.17 -2.16 -11.54
C GLY A 273 2.60 -2.51 -11.87
N VAL A 274 2.79 -3.55 -12.69
CA VAL A 274 4.11 -3.98 -13.17
C VAL A 274 4.15 -3.84 -14.67
N ILE A 275 5.18 -3.16 -15.18
CA ILE A 275 5.47 -3.07 -16.61
C ILE A 275 6.67 -3.96 -16.89
N VAL A 276 6.50 -4.96 -17.77
CA VAL A 276 7.61 -5.71 -18.34
C VAL A 276 8.07 -5.06 -19.63
N ARG A 277 9.38 -4.90 -19.78
CA ARG A 277 10.05 -4.32 -20.94
C ARG A 277 11.01 -5.31 -21.54
N ASP A 278 10.97 -5.43 -22.86
CA ASP A 278 11.98 -6.13 -23.63
C ASP A 278 12.95 -5.12 -24.28
N PRO A 279 14.21 -5.02 -23.80
CA PRO A 279 15.18 -4.08 -24.37
C PRO A 279 15.57 -4.43 -25.82
N PHE A 280 15.39 -5.67 -26.26
CA PHE A 280 15.75 -6.12 -27.60
C PHE A 280 14.71 -5.69 -28.64
N PHE A 281 13.43 -5.98 -28.37
CA PHE A 281 12.33 -5.64 -29.28
C PHE A 281 11.74 -4.25 -29.03
N ARG A 282 12.19 -3.54 -27.98
CA ARG A 282 11.66 -2.24 -27.54
C ARG A 282 10.15 -2.25 -27.35
N SER A 283 9.64 -3.38 -26.88
CA SER A 283 8.23 -3.63 -26.61
C SER A 283 7.98 -3.75 -25.12
N GLU A 284 6.75 -3.47 -24.71
CA GLU A 284 6.35 -3.51 -23.31
C GLU A 284 4.95 -4.06 -23.17
N ALA A 285 4.69 -4.66 -22.01
CA ALA A 285 3.37 -5.10 -21.59
C ALA A 285 3.18 -4.83 -20.10
N ALA A 286 1.92 -4.66 -19.69
CA ALA A 286 1.56 -4.50 -18.29
C ALA A 286 0.87 -5.76 -17.75
N TYR A 287 1.16 -6.07 -16.49
CA TYR A 287 0.45 -7.07 -15.70
C TYR A 287 -0.95 -6.56 -15.31
N SER A 288 -1.85 -7.47 -14.94
CA SER A 288 -3.14 -7.08 -14.38
C SER A 288 -2.92 -6.35 -13.05
N PRO A 289 -3.50 -5.15 -12.85
CA PRO A 289 -3.28 -4.39 -11.64
C PRO A 289 -3.91 -5.10 -10.43
N ALA A 290 -3.22 -5.07 -9.30
CA ALA A 290 -3.75 -5.60 -8.05
C ALA A 290 -4.04 -4.46 -7.07
N THR A 291 -5.14 -4.60 -6.33
CA THR A 291 -5.63 -3.54 -5.44
C THR A 291 -5.73 -4.05 -4.02
N THR A 292 -5.43 -3.18 -3.05
CA THR A 292 -5.59 -3.50 -1.62
C THR A 292 -5.88 -2.25 -0.80
N TYR A 293 -6.67 -2.40 0.26
CA TYR A 293 -6.89 -1.37 1.28
C TYR A 293 -6.13 -1.65 2.58
N PHE A 294 -5.20 -2.62 2.56
CA PHE A 294 -4.40 -3.07 3.70
C PHE A 294 -5.21 -3.48 4.93
N CYS A 295 -6.49 -3.78 4.75
CA CYS A 295 -7.42 -4.16 5.78
C CYS A 295 -8.41 -5.17 5.19
N ASN A 296 -9.03 -5.96 6.06
CA ASN A 296 -10.18 -6.78 5.65
C ASN A 296 -11.42 -5.88 5.62
N LEU A 297 -12.00 -5.75 4.43
CA LEU A 297 -13.22 -5.00 4.22
C LEU A 297 -14.41 -5.85 4.68
N THR A 298 -15.13 -5.37 5.70
CA THR A 298 -16.39 -5.95 6.13
C THR A 298 -17.55 -5.02 5.84
N GLN A 299 -18.70 -5.61 5.54
CA GLN A 299 -19.92 -4.88 5.29
C GLN A 299 -20.79 -4.87 6.55
N GLN A 300 -21.00 -3.68 7.12
CA GLN A 300 -21.97 -3.50 8.19
C GLN A 300 -23.26 -2.88 7.62
N ASN A 301 -24.35 -3.64 7.68
CA ASN A 301 -25.67 -3.16 7.27
C ASN A 301 -26.36 -2.46 8.46
N ASN A 302 -26.07 -1.18 8.67
CA ASN A 302 -26.82 -0.38 9.63
C ASN A 302 -27.93 0.38 8.88
N LYS A 303 -29.19 -0.04 9.09
CA LYS A 303 -30.42 0.70 8.72
C LYS A 303 -30.44 1.26 7.28
N GLY A 304 -30.23 0.40 6.28
CA GLY A 304 -30.43 0.74 4.86
C GLY A 304 -29.24 1.37 4.14
N ASN A 305 -28.17 1.76 4.85
CA ASN A 305 -26.91 2.19 4.24
C ASN A 305 -25.86 1.09 4.40
N GLN A 306 -25.33 0.61 3.27
CA GLN A 306 -24.20 -0.32 3.24
C GLN A 306 -22.93 0.48 3.55
N ILE A 307 -22.38 0.30 4.76
CA ILE A 307 -21.12 0.92 5.16
C ILE A 307 -20.05 -0.17 5.09
N VAL A 308 -19.08 0.01 4.21
CA VAL A 308 -17.89 -0.84 4.15
C VAL A 308 -16.88 -0.28 5.14
N SER A 309 -16.47 -1.07 6.12
CA SER A 309 -15.51 -0.70 7.16
C SER A 309 -14.30 -1.63 7.16
N CYS A 310 -13.13 -1.09 7.49
CA CYS A 310 -11.94 -1.89 7.79
C CYS A 310 -12.03 -2.43 9.23
N GLU A 311 -12.26 -3.73 9.40
CA GLU A 311 -12.50 -4.33 10.74
C GLU A 311 -11.23 -4.38 11.62
N THR A 312 -10.05 -4.37 11.02
CA THR A 312 -8.77 -4.64 11.69
C THR A 312 -7.81 -3.45 11.70
N GLY A 313 -8.30 -2.27 12.11
CA GLY A 313 -7.45 -1.09 12.29
C GLY A 313 -6.81 -0.99 13.69
N PRO A 314 -5.74 -0.20 13.87
CA PRO A 314 -5.16 0.12 15.19
C PRO A 314 -6.09 1.00 16.07
N TYR A 315 -7.29 1.32 15.58
CA TYR A 315 -8.26 2.22 16.20
C TYR A 315 -9.11 1.51 17.25
N ASN A 316 -8.46 0.91 18.24
CA ASN A 316 -9.15 0.37 19.41
C ASN A 316 -9.46 1.50 20.40
N TYR A 317 -10.48 1.32 21.24
CA TYR A 317 -10.82 2.25 22.33
C TYR A 317 -9.59 2.63 23.19
N PHE A 318 -8.73 1.64 23.46
CA PHE A 318 -7.47 1.85 24.19
C PHE A 318 -6.51 2.79 23.46
N ALA A 319 -6.35 2.64 22.13
CA ALA A 319 -5.48 3.50 21.33
C ALA A 319 -6.00 4.95 21.29
N THR A 320 -7.32 5.13 21.24
CA THR A 320 -7.95 6.45 21.31
C THR A 320 -7.71 7.12 22.67
N ILE A 321 -7.89 6.39 23.78
CA ILE A 321 -7.60 6.92 25.13
C ILE A 321 -6.11 7.29 25.23
N LEU A 322 -5.23 6.41 24.76
CA LEU A 322 -3.79 6.64 24.76
C LEU A 322 -3.43 7.89 23.92
N ALA A 323 -3.99 8.05 22.72
CA ALA A 323 -3.77 9.22 21.87
C ALA A 323 -4.21 10.54 22.55
N VAL A 324 -5.34 10.55 23.25
CA VAL A 324 -5.79 11.72 24.02
C VAL A 324 -4.82 12.04 25.14
N VAL A 325 -4.40 11.05 25.93
CA VAL A 325 -3.43 11.24 27.02
C VAL A 325 -2.10 11.76 26.49
N LEU A 326 -1.56 11.17 25.41
CA LEU A 326 -0.31 11.64 24.79
C LEU A 326 -0.45 13.07 24.26
N SER A 327 -1.62 13.45 23.72
CA SER A 327 -1.86 14.81 23.23
C SER A 327 -1.81 15.83 24.36
N VAL A 328 -2.48 15.55 25.48
CA VAL A 328 -2.48 16.43 26.66
C VAL A 328 -1.08 16.51 27.27
N VAL A 329 -0.38 15.38 27.40
CA VAL A 329 1.01 15.34 27.89
C VAL A 329 1.93 16.13 26.95
N GLY A 330 1.79 15.97 25.63
CA GLY A 330 2.56 16.68 24.63
C GLY A 330 2.38 18.20 24.69
N LEU A 331 1.14 18.67 24.84
CA LEU A 331 0.84 20.09 25.04
C LEU A 331 1.50 20.63 26.32
N CYS A 332 1.41 19.89 27.42
CA CYS A 332 2.05 20.24 28.68
C CYS A 332 3.58 20.30 28.56
N MET A 333 4.20 19.35 27.84
CA MET A 333 5.65 19.35 27.58
C MET A 333 6.07 20.55 26.73
N CYS A 334 5.28 20.92 25.72
CA CYS A 334 5.57 22.04 24.85
C CYS A 334 5.61 23.37 25.63
N LEU A 335 4.67 23.57 26.56
CA LEU A 335 4.51 24.85 27.28
C LEU A 335 5.29 24.94 28.60
N PHE A 336 5.41 23.84 29.36
CA PHE A 336 5.88 23.88 30.75
C PHE A 336 7.20 23.13 31.00
N SER A 337 7.85 22.61 29.97
CA SER A 337 9.08 21.79 30.11
C SER A 337 10.21 22.49 30.86
N ALA A 338 10.43 23.79 30.63
CA ALA A 338 11.50 24.53 31.29
C ALA A 338 11.26 24.69 32.81
N ARG A 339 10.00 24.66 33.27
CA ARG A 339 9.65 24.85 34.68
C ARG A 339 9.69 23.54 35.48
N PHE A 340 9.32 22.42 34.86
CA PHE A 340 9.19 21.11 35.53
C PHE A 340 10.17 20.07 34.98
N PHE A 341 11.47 20.30 35.15
CA PHE A 341 12.52 19.44 34.61
C PHE A 341 12.41 17.96 35.06
N LYS A 342 12.07 17.71 36.33
CA LYS A 342 11.94 16.33 36.87
C LYS A 342 10.80 15.55 36.21
N SER A 343 9.66 16.19 35.97
CA SER A 343 8.51 15.58 35.29
C SER A 343 8.83 15.31 33.83
N PHE A 344 9.60 16.19 33.18
CA PHE A 344 10.06 15.98 31.82
C PHE A 344 11.02 14.78 31.70
N LEU A 345 11.95 14.64 32.63
CA LEU A 345 12.87 13.49 32.69
C LEU A 345 12.10 12.16 32.78
N PHE A 346 11.02 12.12 33.57
CA PHE A 346 10.12 10.96 33.63
C PHE A 346 9.50 10.64 32.27
N ILE A 347 8.92 11.63 31.59
CA ILE A 347 8.22 11.42 30.31
C ILE A 347 9.19 10.98 29.21
N ILE A 348 10.40 11.56 29.13
CA ILE A 348 11.42 11.11 28.16
C ILE A 348 11.88 9.69 28.47
N GLY A 349 12.08 9.34 29.74
CA GLY A 349 12.38 7.97 30.15
C GLY A 349 11.27 7.00 29.73
N CYS A 350 10.00 7.39 29.89
CA CYS A 350 8.86 6.62 29.38
C CYS A 350 8.89 6.49 27.85
N LEU A 351 9.17 7.55 27.10
CA LEU A 351 9.25 7.47 25.63
C LEU A 351 10.36 6.51 25.16
N ILE A 352 11.54 6.61 25.75
CA ILE A 352 12.67 5.71 25.45
C ILE A 352 12.30 4.26 25.81
N GLY A 353 11.71 4.05 27.00
CA GLY A 353 11.24 2.75 27.45
C GLY A 353 10.14 2.16 26.56
N ALA A 354 9.23 2.99 26.04
CA ALA A 354 8.17 2.58 25.13
C ALA A 354 8.74 2.14 23.78
N ILE A 355 9.67 2.92 23.20
CA ILE A 355 10.33 2.58 21.93
C ILE A 355 11.15 1.29 22.09
N ALA A 356 12.03 1.23 23.10
CA ALA A 356 12.87 0.06 23.34
C ALA A 356 12.04 -1.18 23.68
N GLY A 357 11.05 -1.05 24.56
CA GLY A 357 10.14 -2.13 24.94
C GLY A 357 9.35 -2.67 23.77
N PHE A 358 8.85 -1.79 22.88
CA PHE A 358 8.13 -2.21 21.68
C PHE A 358 9.02 -3.02 20.74
N VAL A 359 10.28 -2.58 20.52
CA VAL A 359 11.24 -3.34 19.70
C VAL A 359 11.53 -4.71 20.32
N VAL A 360 11.77 -4.78 21.63
CA VAL A 360 12.06 -6.05 22.31
C VAL A 360 10.89 -7.02 22.20
N VAL A 361 9.66 -6.58 22.46
CA VAL A 361 8.47 -7.44 22.36
C VAL A 361 8.26 -7.91 20.92
N ALA A 362 8.50 -7.04 19.95
CA ALA A 362 8.29 -7.35 18.55
C ALA A 362 9.36 -8.31 17.99
N VAL A 363 10.64 -8.16 18.37
CA VAL A 363 11.72 -9.08 17.99
C VAL A 363 11.56 -10.45 18.64
N THR A 364 11.17 -10.48 19.91
CA THR A 364 11.07 -11.74 20.65
C THR A 364 9.82 -12.54 20.27
N GLY A 365 8.84 -11.92 19.59
CA GLY A 365 7.69 -12.61 18.99
C GLY A 365 6.70 -13.19 20.00
N TRP A 366 6.79 -12.83 21.29
CA TRP A 366 5.98 -13.42 22.37
C TRP A 366 4.48 -13.10 22.25
N LEU A 367 4.12 -12.02 21.55
CA LEU A 367 2.75 -11.48 21.50
C LEU A 367 2.26 -11.26 20.06
N LYS A 368 2.44 -12.26 19.18
CA LYS A 368 2.05 -12.17 17.76
C LYS A 368 0.54 -12.03 17.53
N THR A 369 -0.32 -12.36 18.50
CA THR A 369 -1.76 -12.52 18.28
C THR A 369 -2.65 -11.35 18.72
N HIS A 370 -2.20 -10.46 19.62
CA HIS A 370 -3.02 -9.32 20.06
C HIS A 370 -2.21 -8.02 20.27
N LEU A 371 -2.37 -7.07 19.34
CA LEU A 371 -1.74 -5.73 19.39
C LEU A 371 -2.07 -4.97 20.69
N SER A 372 -3.29 -5.11 21.21
CA SER A 372 -3.72 -4.47 22.46
C SER A 372 -2.90 -4.94 23.66
N LEU A 373 -2.55 -6.22 23.72
CA LEU A 373 -1.77 -6.78 24.81
C LEU A 373 -0.30 -6.33 24.72
N GLN A 374 0.26 -6.29 23.51
CA GLN A 374 1.60 -5.73 23.27
C GLN A 374 1.69 -4.26 23.69
N LEU A 375 0.70 -3.44 23.34
CA LEU A 375 0.66 -2.03 23.75
C LEU A 375 0.54 -1.90 25.28
N THR A 376 -0.28 -2.71 25.95
CA THR A 376 -0.39 -2.66 27.42
C THR A 376 0.93 -3.03 28.10
N VAL A 377 1.57 -4.12 27.70
CA VAL A 377 2.85 -4.55 28.31
C VAL A 377 3.96 -3.52 28.10
N THR A 378 4.04 -2.94 26.90
CA THR A 378 5.04 -1.91 26.59
C THR A 378 4.79 -0.61 27.35
N THR A 379 3.53 -0.21 27.56
CA THR A 379 3.20 0.95 28.38
C THR A 379 3.59 0.75 29.86
N LEU A 380 3.33 -0.43 30.43
CA LEU A 380 3.74 -0.74 31.80
C LEU A 380 5.28 -0.74 31.96
N ALA A 381 5.99 -1.38 31.03
CA ALA A 381 7.45 -1.36 31.01
C ALA A 381 8.01 0.07 30.89
N SER A 382 7.37 0.91 30.08
CA SER A 382 7.79 2.30 29.88
C SER A 382 7.71 3.14 31.17
N ILE A 383 6.66 2.96 31.98
CA ILE A 383 6.48 3.66 33.25
C ILE A 383 7.61 3.30 34.23
N LEU A 384 8.00 2.02 34.26
CA LEU A 384 9.13 1.56 35.10
C LEU A 384 10.45 2.22 34.67
N VAL A 385 10.73 2.29 33.36
CA VAL A 385 11.94 2.96 32.85
C VAL A 385 11.94 4.45 33.20
N GLY A 386 10.80 5.13 33.05
CA GLY A 386 10.65 6.53 33.46
C GLY A 386 10.92 6.75 34.95
N ALA A 387 10.40 5.87 35.81
CA ALA A 387 10.64 5.93 37.25
C ALA A 387 12.12 5.73 37.59
N VAL A 388 12.79 4.78 36.94
CA VAL A 388 14.25 4.55 37.10
C VAL A 388 15.05 5.79 36.72
N PHE A 389 14.71 6.48 35.63
CA PHE A 389 15.39 7.71 35.23
C PHE A 389 15.31 8.80 36.31
N VAL A 390 14.13 8.99 36.90
CA VAL A 390 13.93 9.94 38.00
C VAL A 390 14.70 9.51 39.27
N MET A 391 14.70 8.21 39.58
CA MET A 391 15.45 7.67 40.73
C MET A 391 16.96 7.89 40.57
N ILE A 392 17.52 7.63 39.38
CA ILE A 392 18.93 7.89 39.09
C ILE A 392 19.26 9.37 39.25
N TRP A 393 18.36 10.26 38.82
CA TRP A 393 18.55 11.70 39.02
C TRP A 393 18.53 12.09 40.49
N TYR A 394 17.65 11.50 41.31
CA TYR A 394 17.65 11.74 42.76
C TYR A 394 18.90 11.18 43.45
N ALA A 395 19.42 10.04 42.99
CA ALA A 395 20.58 9.40 43.60
C ALA A 395 21.91 10.09 43.23
N PHE A 396 22.11 10.43 41.96
CA PHE A 396 23.41 10.90 41.44
C PHE A 396 23.42 12.38 41.00
N GLY A 397 22.27 13.06 41.00
CA GLY A 397 22.16 14.44 40.54
C GLY A 397 22.38 14.58 39.03
N MET A 398 23.19 15.58 38.63
CA MET A 398 23.53 15.85 37.22
C MET A 398 24.39 14.75 36.61
N CYS A 399 23.77 13.63 36.27
CA CYS A 399 24.39 12.53 35.56
C CYS A 399 24.51 12.88 34.06
N LEU A 400 25.74 13.06 33.57
CA LEU A 400 26.01 13.32 32.14
C LEU A 400 25.38 12.25 31.23
N PHE A 401 25.31 11.01 31.73
CA PHE A 401 24.65 9.91 31.03
C PHE A 401 23.15 10.17 30.83
N LEU A 402 22.41 10.57 31.87
CA LEU A 402 20.98 10.90 31.73
C LEU A 402 20.77 12.04 30.74
N LEU A 403 21.61 13.08 30.80
CA LEU A 403 21.54 14.23 29.90
C LEU A 403 21.76 13.82 28.44
N ALA A 404 22.69 12.91 28.16
CA ALA A 404 22.94 12.40 26.81
C ALA A 404 21.71 11.69 26.20
N PHE A 405 20.95 10.93 27.00
CA PHE A 405 19.76 10.23 26.52
C PHE A 405 18.57 11.16 26.24
N MET A 406 18.55 12.37 26.80
CA MET A 406 17.39 13.26 26.70
C MET A 406 17.05 13.67 25.26
N ALA A 407 18.06 13.87 24.40
CA ALA A 407 17.84 14.23 22.99
C ALA A 407 17.74 13.03 22.04
N SER A 408 17.89 11.79 22.54
CA SER A 408 17.75 10.60 21.70
C SER A 408 16.39 10.52 20.96
N PRO A 409 15.23 10.90 21.54
CA PRO A 409 13.97 10.84 20.80
C PRO A 409 13.88 11.92 19.71
N LEU A 410 14.62 13.02 19.82
CA LEU A 410 14.71 14.03 18.76
C LEU A 410 15.45 13.47 17.54
N GLY A 411 16.56 12.74 17.77
CA GLY A 411 17.27 12.02 16.71
C GLY A 411 16.39 10.97 16.05
N PHE A 412 15.58 10.25 16.83
CA PHE A 412 14.58 9.29 16.32
C PHE A 412 13.54 9.96 15.41
N LEU A 413 13.01 11.12 15.80
CA LEU A 413 12.05 11.86 14.97
C LEU A 413 12.69 12.36 13.67
N LEU A 414 13.92 12.88 13.74
CA LEU A 414 14.61 13.41 12.56
C LEU A 414 14.88 12.32 11.52
N ILE A 415 15.40 11.16 11.95
CA ILE A 415 15.63 10.06 11.02
C ILE A 415 14.30 9.51 10.46
N SER A 416 13.23 9.46 11.27
CA SER A 416 11.89 9.09 10.78
C SER A 416 11.44 10.00 9.63
N ILE A 417 11.54 11.31 9.83
CA ILE A 417 11.10 12.30 8.83
C ILE A 417 11.95 12.22 7.57
N VAL A 418 13.28 12.12 7.72
CA VAL A 418 14.18 12.03 6.56
C VAL A 418 13.90 10.79 5.71
N PHE A 419 13.72 9.62 6.32
CA PHE A 419 13.44 8.39 5.57
C PHE A 419 12.06 8.38 4.92
N THR A 420 11.06 9.02 5.54
CA THR A 420 9.69 9.02 5.02
C THR A 420 9.44 10.08 3.96
N VAL A 421 10.04 11.26 4.09
CA VAL A 421 9.85 12.39 3.16
C VAL A 421 10.83 12.33 1.98
N THR A 422 12.05 11.86 2.22
CA THR A 422 13.10 11.84 1.20
C THR A 422 13.08 10.52 0.42
N PRO A 423 13.34 10.51 -0.89
CA PRO A 423 13.45 9.28 -1.68
C PRO A 423 14.61 8.35 -1.24
N LEU A 424 15.38 8.72 -0.22
CA LEU A 424 16.41 7.88 0.40
C LEU A 424 15.85 6.51 0.81
N GLY A 425 14.60 6.44 1.29
CA GLY A 425 13.96 5.19 1.69
C GLY A 425 13.65 4.18 0.57
N LEU A 426 13.90 4.54 -0.70
CA LEU A 426 13.77 3.64 -1.86
C LEU A 426 15.10 3.01 -2.29
N LEU A 427 16.22 3.43 -1.68
CA LEU A 427 17.53 2.90 -2.04
C LEU A 427 17.72 1.47 -1.50
N THR A 428 18.26 0.60 -2.35
CA THR A 428 18.57 -0.79 -2.02
C THR A 428 19.74 -0.95 -1.04
N VAL A 429 20.40 0.14 -0.67
CA VAL A 429 21.56 0.18 0.23
C VAL A 429 21.15 -0.01 1.70
N TRP A 430 19.89 0.22 2.05
CA TRP A 430 19.38 0.14 3.43
C TRP A 430 19.09 -1.30 3.86
N THR A 431 20.16 -2.07 4.03
CA THR A 431 20.08 -3.32 4.79
C THR A 431 19.83 -3.02 6.27
N ARG A 432 19.35 -4.02 7.02
CA ARG A 432 19.09 -3.90 8.48
C ARG A 432 20.29 -3.32 9.23
N VAL A 433 21.50 -3.76 8.88
CA VAL A 433 22.75 -3.34 9.53
C VAL A 433 23.09 -1.89 9.19
N ASN A 434 23.00 -1.52 7.91
CA ASN A 434 23.31 -0.15 7.47
C ASN A 434 22.34 0.86 8.07
N PHE A 435 21.04 0.51 8.11
CA PHE A 435 20.02 1.33 8.74
C PHE A 435 20.27 1.46 10.26
N ALA A 436 20.54 0.36 10.96
CA ALA A 436 20.81 0.38 12.39
C ALA A 436 22.07 1.20 12.73
N LEU A 437 23.13 1.10 11.93
CA LEU A 437 24.37 1.86 12.13
C LEU A 437 24.13 3.36 11.94
N LEU A 438 23.43 3.77 10.88
CA LEU A 438 23.04 5.17 10.68
C LEU A 438 22.18 5.68 11.84
N PHE A 439 21.24 4.86 12.29
CA PHE A 439 20.36 5.20 13.40
C PHE A 439 21.16 5.44 14.69
N VAL A 440 22.07 4.53 15.06
CA VAL A 440 22.94 4.69 16.23
C VAL A 440 23.84 5.91 16.07
N LEU A 441 24.41 6.15 14.88
CA LEU A 441 25.24 7.32 14.61
C LEU A 441 24.49 8.63 14.88
N ILE A 442 23.26 8.75 14.38
CA ILE A 442 22.43 9.94 14.61
C ILE A 442 22.10 10.10 16.10
N LEU A 443 21.77 9.02 16.80
CA LEU A 443 21.53 9.07 18.25
C LEU A 443 22.76 9.57 19.02
N VAL A 444 23.96 9.10 18.66
CA VAL A 444 25.22 9.54 19.27
C VAL A 444 25.49 11.01 18.99
N ILE A 445 25.22 11.49 17.77
CA ILE A 445 25.36 12.92 17.43
C ILE A 445 24.45 13.79 18.32
N PHE A 446 23.18 13.42 18.47
CA PHE A 446 22.25 14.15 19.34
C PHE A 446 22.63 14.08 20.82
N ALA A 447 23.16 12.95 21.28
CA ALA A 447 23.71 12.80 22.62
C ALA A 447 24.90 13.76 22.86
N LEU A 448 25.85 13.82 21.93
CA LEU A 448 27.00 14.74 21.99
C LEU A 448 26.57 16.21 21.95
N LEU A 449 25.64 16.57 21.07
CA LEU A 449 25.08 17.93 21.01
C LEU A 449 24.43 18.33 22.33
N THR A 450 23.82 17.39 23.05
CA THR A 450 23.20 17.66 24.35
C THR A 450 24.24 17.87 25.44
N ILE A 451 25.38 17.17 25.39
CA ILE A 451 26.49 17.40 26.32
C ILE A 451 27.14 18.77 26.08
N ILE A 452 27.30 19.17 24.81
CA ILE A 452 27.91 20.46 24.44
C ILE A 452 26.96 21.62 24.75
N PHE A 453 25.67 21.50 24.40
CA PHE A 453 24.67 22.56 24.49
C PHE A 453 23.53 22.22 25.47
N THR A 454 23.88 21.80 26.69
CA THR A 454 22.93 21.27 27.69
C THR A 454 21.73 22.18 27.93
N LYS A 455 21.95 23.49 28.15
CA LYS A 455 20.86 24.43 28.42
C LYS A 455 19.91 24.61 27.25
N SER A 456 20.43 24.68 26.02
CA SER A 456 19.60 24.90 24.84
C SER A 456 18.85 23.61 24.46
N MET A 457 19.53 22.47 24.45
CA MET A 457 18.93 21.20 24.03
C MET A 457 17.88 20.70 25.03
N THR A 458 18.03 21.00 26.32
CA THR A 458 17.00 20.67 27.34
C THR A 458 15.72 21.50 27.23
N ILE A 459 15.75 22.64 26.53
CA ILE A 459 14.55 23.46 26.24
C ILE A 459 13.96 23.07 24.88
N ILE A 460 14.80 22.91 23.86
CA ILE A 460 14.38 22.66 22.47
C ILE A 460 13.77 21.26 22.31
N THR A 461 14.42 20.24 22.87
CA THR A 461 14.01 18.84 22.75
C THR A 461 12.57 18.59 23.24
N PRO A 462 12.20 18.98 24.49
CA PRO A 462 10.80 18.85 24.94
C PRO A 462 9.81 19.62 24.09
N ALA A 463 10.17 20.81 23.60
CA ALA A 463 9.26 21.64 22.81
C ALA A 463 8.91 20.94 21.49
N ILE A 464 9.92 20.41 20.79
CA ILE A 464 9.71 19.71 19.51
C ILE A 464 8.98 18.37 19.72
N ILE A 465 9.42 17.56 20.70
CA ILE A 465 8.78 16.27 20.99
C ILE A 465 7.33 16.48 21.47
N GLY A 466 7.09 17.46 22.34
CA GLY A 466 5.77 17.80 22.85
C GLY A 466 4.81 18.26 21.74
N ALA A 467 5.28 19.14 20.85
CA ALA A 467 4.53 19.55 19.67
C ALA A 467 4.20 18.35 18.75
N TYR A 468 5.16 17.45 18.54
CA TYR A 468 4.94 16.22 17.78
C TYR A 468 3.89 15.30 18.44
N LEU A 469 3.95 15.09 19.76
CA LEU A 469 2.98 14.26 20.48
C LEU A 469 1.56 14.83 20.43
N PHE A 470 1.43 16.15 20.49
CA PHE A 470 0.15 16.84 20.32
C PHE A 470 -0.41 16.64 18.89
N LEU A 471 0.42 16.85 17.87
CA LEU A 471 0.04 16.60 16.47
C LEU A 471 -0.29 15.13 16.20
N PHE A 472 0.44 14.21 16.82
CA PHE A 472 0.15 12.78 16.75
C PHE A 472 -1.25 12.47 17.30
N GLY A 473 -1.61 13.05 18.46
CA GLY A 473 -2.96 12.92 19.01
C GLY A 473 -4.05 13.44 18.08
N ILE A 474 -3.85 14.62 17.47
CA ILE A 474 -4.79 15.16 16.47
C ILE A 474 -4.87 14.24 15.24
N SER A 475 -3.73 13.73 14.79
CA SER A 475 -3.64 12.87 13.62
C SER A 475 -4.42 11.58 13.78
N HIS A 476 -4.58 11.07 15.00
CA HIS A 476 -5.44 9.91 15.30
C HIS A 476 -6.91 10.18 14.98
N PHE A 477 -7.40 11.40 15.20
CA PHE A 477 -8.81 11.77 14.93
C PHE A 477 -9.03 12.23 13.49
N VAL A 478 -8.07 12.95 12.92
CA VAL A 478 -8.11 13.42 11.52
C VAL A 478 -7.68 12.30 10.56
N HIS A 479 -7.26 11.16 11.09
CA HIS A 479 -6.67 10.02 10.38
C HIS A 479 -5.56 10.43 9.38
N SER A 480 -4.64 11.27 9.85
CA SER A 480 -3.55 11.84 9.05
C SER A 480 -2.28 10.97 9.06
N SER A 481 -1.39 11.17 8.07
CA SER A 481 -0.14 10.42 7.91
C SER A 481 0.93 10.66 8.99
N PHE A 482 0.75 11.58 9.95
CA PHE A 482 1.77 11.89 10.97
C PHE A 482 2.17 10.69 11.83
N GLY A 483 1.23 9.78 12.15
CA GLY A 483 1.54 8.55 12.89
C GLY A 483 2.44 7.58 12.12
N LEU A 484 2.55 7.73 10.79
CA LEU A 484 3.36 6.86 9.95
C LEU A 484 4.86 7.12 10.10
N PHE A 485 5.28 8.27 10.63
CA PHE A 485 6.68 8.58 10.85
C PHE A 485 7.31 7.63 11.87
N ILE A 486 6.74 7.52 13.07
CA ILE A 486 7.22 6.58 14.08
C ILE A 486 7.13 5.13 13.59
N LEU A 487 6.03 4.80 12.91
CA LEU A 487 5.77 3.45 12.43
C LEU A 487 6.79 3.01 11.36
N SER A 488 7.30 3.94 10.54
CA SER A 488 8.27 3.64 9.49
C SER A 488 9.58 3.04 10.04
N ILE A 489 10.10 3.57 11.15
CA ILE A 489 11.32 3.05 11.79
C ILE A 489 11.08 1.68 12.39
N PHE A 490 9.97 1.50 13.11
CA PHE A 490 9.64 0.19 13.67
C PHE A 490 9.54 -0.87 12.59
N ARG A 491 8.98 -0.54 11.41
CA ARG A 491 8.94 -1.49 10.29
C ARG A 491 10.33 -1.85 9.78
N HIS A 492 11.22 -0.88 9.62
CA HIS A 492 12.62 -1.18 9.25
C HIS A 492 13.32 -2.08 10.28
N ALA A 493 13.03 -1.91 11.58
CA ALA A 493 13.61 -2.73 12.63
C ALA A 493 13.04 -4.17 12.68
N LEU A 494 11.79 -4.37 12.23
CA LEU A 494 11.03 -5.60 12.46
C LEU A 494 10.86 -6.53 11.24
N VAL A 495 11.21 -6.09 10.03
CA VAL A 495 11.11 -6.96 8.85
C VAL A 495 12.07 -8.15 8.97
N GLU A 496 11.49 -9.35 9.09
CA GLU A 496 12.20 -10.64 9.08
C GLU A 496 12.53 -11.09 7.65
N THR A 497 13.84 -11.11 7.36
CA THR A 497 14.66 -12.09 6.62
C THR A 497 14.28 -12.62 5.22
N LYS A 498 13.09 -12.41 4.65
CA LYS A 498 12.79 -12.92 3.30
C LYS A 498 13.07 -11.97 2.14
N VAL A 499 13.07 -10.66 2.37
CA VAL A 499 13.43 -9.66 1.35
C VAL A 499 14.26 -8.56 2.02
N ASP A 500 15.51 -8.42 1.59
CA ASP A 500 16.51 -7.53 2.21
C ASP A 500 16.22 -6.03 2.07
N VAL A 501 15.13 -5.64 1.39
CA VAL A 501 14.80 -4.24 1.09
C VAL A 501 13.33 -3.96 1.40
N LEU A 502 13.07 -3.18 2.44
CA LEU A 502 11.76 -2.61 2.74
C LEU A 502 11.65 -1.24 2.08
N ILE A 503 10.76 -1.10 1.10
CA ILE A 503 10.55 0.19 0.45
C ILE A 503 9.53 1.02 1.25
N THR A 504 9.96 2.21 1.66
CA THR A 504 9.14 3.20 2.37
C THR A 504 8.61 4.25 1.38
N SER A 505 7.61 3.89 0.59
CA SER A 505 6.80 4.89 -0.13
C SER A 505 5.61 5.26 0.75
N LEU A 506 5.62 6.47 1.32
CA LEU A 506 4.50 7.00 2.09
C LEU A 506 3.89 8.20 1.36
N PRO A 507 2.56 8.25 1.20
CA PRO A 507 1.88 9.41 0.67
C PRO A 507 1.73 10.45 1.78
N PHE A 508 2.27 11.65 1.53
CA PHE A 508 1.94 12.81 2.33
C PHE A 508 0.68 13.43 1.74
N SER A 509 -0.47 13.13 2.34
CA SER A 509 -1.73 13.81 2.01
C SER A 509 -2.47 14.08 3.31
N ILE A 510 -2.84 15.34 3.52
CA ILE A 510 -3.73 15.75 4.60
C ILE A 510 -5.12 15.66 4.00
N ASP A 511 -5.99 14.83 4.57
CA ASP A 511 -7.34 14.69 4.05
C ASP A 511 -8.12 16.00 4.30
N GLY A 512 -8.38 16.70 3.20
CA GLY A 512 -8.91 18.05 3.19
C GLY A 512 -9.54 18.36 1.85
N LYS A 513 -10.52 17.55 1.42
CA LYS A 513 -11.40 17.80 0.26
C LYS A 513 -10.67 18.40 -0.96
N ASP A 514 -9.84 17.60 -1.63
CA ASP A 514 -9.58 17.84 -3.05
C ASP A 514 -10.73 17.27 -3.88
N ASN A 515 -11.89 17.93 -3.76
CA ASN A 515 -12.88 17.99 -4.84
C ASN A 515 -12.55 19.24 -5.65
N ARG A 516 -11.65 19.14 -6.62
CA ARG A 516 -11.55 20.12 -7.72
C ARG A 516 -11.37 19.41 -9.05
#